data_AF-A0A9X0UES5-F1
#
_entry.id   AF-A0A9X0UES5-F1
#
_cell.length_a   1.000
_cell.length_b   1.000
_cell.length_c   1.000
_cell.angle_alpha   90.00
_cell.angle_beta   90.00
_cell.angle_gamma   90.00
#
_symmetry.space_group_name_H-M   'P 1'
#
loop_
_entity.id
_entity.type
_entity.pdbx_description
1 polymer ?
#
loop_
_entity_poly.entity_id
_entity_poly.type
_entity_poly.pdbx_seq_one_letter_code
_entity_poly.pdbx_strand_id
1 'polypeptide(L)'
;MNPHDEGSGLGGAARLVHLRAMLRIILALFAGMLGFLAYLGVVLALADHVIGLHWALQVPFFLAAGVAWAWPARWLMFWGAGQR
;
A
#
# COMPACT_ATOMS: atom_id res chain seq x y z
N MET A 1 2.02 -18.22 46.32
CA MET A 1 1.20 -17.65 45.24
C MET A 1 1.48 -16.14 45.25
N ASN A 2 2.29 -15.64 44.32
CA ASN A 2 2.82 -14.27 44.37
C ASN A 2 2.02 -13.38 43.40
N PRO A 3 1.44 -12.24 43.84
CA PRO A 3 0.56 -11.41 43.01
C PRO A 3 1.26 -10.59 41.92
N HIS A 4 2.58 -10.75 41.73
CA HIS A 4 3.36 -10.00 40.74
C HIS A 4 3.38 -10.61 39.33
N ASP A 5 2.86 -11.82 39.16
CA ASP A 5 2.98 -12.58 37.90
C ASP A 5 1.87 -12.22 36.89
N GLU A 6 0.73 -11.70 37.36
CA GLU A 6 -0.45 -11.42 36.53
C GLU A 6 -0.30 -10.18 35.65
N GLY A 7 0.48 -9.18 36.09
CA GLY A 7 0.72 -7.95 35.33
C GLY A 7 1.66 -8.12 34.12
N SER A 8 2.54 -9.12 34.15
CA SER A 8 3.53 -9.38 33.10
C SER A 8 2.92 -10.02 31.86
N GLY A 9 1.96 -10.95 32.05
CA GLY A 9 1.30 -11.67 30.96
C GLY A 9 0.41 -10.79 30.08
N LEU A 10 -0.34 -9.86 30.69
CA LEU A 10 -1.23 -8.93 29.98
C LEU A 10 -0.45 -7.89 29.16
N GLY A 11 0.67 -7.38 29.71
CA GLY A 11 1.56 -6.47 29.00
C GLY A 11 2.27 -7.15 27.81
N GLY A 12 2.69 -8.41 27.96
CA GLY A 12 3.31 -9.20 26.90
C GLY A 12 2.38 -9.44 25.71
N ALA A 13 1.14 -9.85 25.97
CA ALA A 13 0.14 -10.08 24.91
C ALA A 13 -0.20 -8.79 24.16
N ALA A 14 -0.43 -7.68 24.87
CA ALA A 14 -0.70 -6.38 24.26
C ALA A 14 0.46 -5.89 23.38
N ARG A 15 1.71 -6.08 23.84
CA ARG A 15 2.92 -5.72 23.09
C ARG A 15 3.07 -6.55 21.81
N LEU A 16 2.79 -7.85 21.85
CA LEU A 16 2.84 -8.71 20.66
C LEU A 16 1.77 -8.35 19.61
N VAL A 17 0.56 -8.00 20.06
CA VAL A 17 -0.51 -7.52 19.18
C VAL A 17 -0.11 -6.19 18.53
N HIS A 18 0.47 -5.26 19.31
CA HIS A 18 0.95 -3.98 18.79
C HIS A 18 2.07 -4.15 17.76
N LEU A 19 3.06 -5.01 18.05
CA LEU A 19 4.15 -5.32 17.11
C LEU A 19 3.63 -5.94 15.81
N ARG A 20 2.64 -6.84 15.88
CA ARG A 20 2.00 -7.42 14.68
C ARG A 20 1.24 -6.38 13.87
N ALA A 21 0.53 -5.45 14.51
CA ALA A 21 -0.16 -4.37 13.83
C ALA A 21 0.84 -3.43 13.13
N MET A 22 1.92 -3.05 13.83
CA MET A 22 2.97 -2.20 13.28
C MET A 22 3.67 -2.84 12.08
N LEU A 23 4.01 -4.14 12.17
CA LEU A 23 4.62 -4.89 11.06
C LEU A 23 3.71 -4.95 9.84
N ARG A 24 2.40 -5.16 10.04
CA ARG A 24 1.41 -5.15 8.94
C ARG A 24 1.33 -3.80 8.25
N ILE A 25 1.33 -2.71 9.01
CA ILE A 25 1.32 -1.34 8.45
C ILE A 25 2.60 -1.10 7.64
N ILE A 26 3.77 -1.47 8.17
CA ILE A 26 5.04 -1.33 7.47
C ILE A 26 5.06 -2.15 6.17
N LEU A 27 4.60 -3.40 6.21
CA LEU A 27 4.48 -4.23 5.01
C LEU A 27 3.51 -3.64 3.98
N ALA A 28 2.36 -3.11 4.42
CA ALA A 28 1.42 -2.45 3.53
C ALA A 28 2.04 -1.21 2.87
N LEU A 29 2.88 -0.47 3.60
CA LEU A 29 3.59 0.69 3.10
C LEU A 29 4.63 0.30 2.05
N PHE A 30 5.44 -0.72 2.32
CA PHE A 30 6.41 -1.25 1.36
C PHE A 30 5.73 -1.85 0.12
N ALA A 31 4.66 -2.61 0.31
CA ALA A 31 3.88 -3.18 -0.79
C ALA A 31 3.25 -2.07 -1.66
N GLY A 32 2.72 -1.02 -1.02
CA GLY A 32 2.17 0.13 -1.73
C GLY A 32 3.22 0.92 -2.49
N MET A 33 4.39 1.11 -1.89
CA MET A 33 5.51 1.79 -2.54
C MET A 33 6.04 0.98 -3.72
N LEU A 34 6.26 -0.34 -3.55
CA LEU A 34 6.69 -1.21 -4.66
C LEU A 34 5.66 -1.22 -5.79
N GLY A 35 4.37 -1.37 -5.45
CA GLY A 35 3.29 -1.33 -6.42
C GLY A 35 3.26 -0.02 -7.19
N PHE A 36 3.45 1.11 -6.49
CA PHE A 36 3.48 2.44 -7.08
C PHE A 36 4.65 2.60 -8.05
N LEU A 37 5.85 2.20 -7.64
CA LEU A 37 7.03 2.26 -8.51
C LEU A 37 6.85 1.39 -9.75
N ALA A 38 6.36 0.16 -9.59
CA ALA A 38 6.10 -0.74 -10.71
C ALA A 38 5.05 -0.14 -11.68
N TYR A 39 3.99 0.44 -11.13
CA TYR A 39 2.95 1.10 -11.90
C TYR A 39 3.47 2.31 -12.66
N LEU A 40 4.22 3.19 -12.01
CA LEU A 40 4.87 4.31 -12.68
C LEU A 40 5.77 3.83 -13.81
N GLY A 41 6.56 2.77 -13.60
CA GLY A 41 7.41 2.20 -14.64
C GLY A 41 6.61 1.76 -15.88
N VAL A 42 5.49 1.07 -15.68
CA VAL A 42 4.60 0.64 -16.79
C VAL A 42 3.95 1.85 -17.47
N VAL A 43 3.42 2.79 -16.71
CA VAL A 43 2.77 3.99 -17.26
C VAL A 43 3.76 4.84 -18.03
N LEU A 44 4.97 5.04 -17.52
CA LEU A 44 6.02 5.82 -18.18
C LEU A 44 6.48 5.13 -19.46
N ALA A 45 6.73 3.81 -19.43
CA ALA A 45 7.10 3.07 -20.63
C ALA A 45 6.00 3.11 -21.71
N LEU A 46 4.74 3.07 -21.29
CA LEU A 46 3.60 3.20 -22.20
C LEU A 46 3.42 4.65 -22.67
N ALA A 47 3.73 5.64 -21.83
CA ALA A 47 3.73 7.05 -22.19
C ALA A 47 4.77 7.39 -23.26
N ASP A 48 5.96 6.77 -23.21
CA ASP A 48 6.97 6.89 -24.27
C ASP A 48 6.42 6.47 -25.63
N HIS A 49 5.57 5.44 -25.68
CA HIS A 49 4.87 5.03 -26.90
C HIS A 49 3.78 6.05 -27.31
N VAL A 50 3.03 6.59 -26.36
CA VAL A 50 1.93 7.54 -26.63
C VAL A 50 2.44 8.92 -27.05
N ILE A 51 3.60 9.35 -26.53
CA ILE A 51 4.32 10.57 -26.93
C ILE A 51 4.62 10.57 -28.42
N GLY A 52 4.97 9.42 -29.00
CA GLY A 52 5.26 9.28 -30.43
C GLY A 52 4.02 9.28 -31.32
N LEU A 53 2.82 9.02 -30.79
CA LEU A 53 1.60 8.86 -31.58
C LEU A 53 0.91 10.20 -31.88
N HIS A 54 0.35 10.91 -30.89
CA HIS A 54 -0.29 12.24 -31.07
C HIS A 54 -0.60 12.90 -29.72
N TRP A 55 -0.35 14.21 -29.58
CA TRP A 55 -0.55 14.99 -28.33
C TRP A 55 -1.97 14.90 -27.74
N ALA A 56 -3.01 14.72 -28.57
CA ALA A 56 -4.39 14.61 -28.12
C ALA A 56 -4.68 13.33 -27.31
N LEU A 57 -3.87 12.28 -27.47
CA LEU A 57 -3.98 11.02 -26.71
C LEU A 57 -3.29 11.08 -25.35
N GLN A 58 -2.34 12.00 -25.13
CA GLN A 58 -1.65 12.15 -23.84
C GLN A 58 -2.61 12.51 -22.71
N VAL A 59 -3.49 13.49 -22.94
CA VAL A 59 -4.41 13.98 -21.90
C VAL A 59 -5.32 12.87 -21.36
N PRO A 60 -6.08 12.14 -22.19
CA PRO A 60 -6.92 11.04 -21.69
C PRO A 60 -6.08 9.87 -21.15
N PHE A 61 -4.88 9.64 -21.69
CA PHE A 61 -3.97 8.61 -21.18
C PHE A 61 -3.52 8.90 -19.74
N PHE A 62 -3.03 10.11 -19.46
CA PHE A 62 -2.62 10.50 -18.10
C PHE A 62 -3.81 10.56 -17.14
N LEU A 63 -4.99 10.97 -17.61
CA LEU A 63 -6.20 10.94 -16.80
C LEU A 63 -6.61 9.51 -16.42
N ALA A 64 -6.65 8.62 -17.42
CA ALA A 64 -6.99 7.21 -17.22
C ALA A 64 -5.94 6.50 -16.35
N ALA A 65 -4.66 6.84 -16.51
CA ALA A 65 -3.60 6.34 -15.65
C ALA A 65 -3.83 6.80 -14.19
N GLY A 66 -4.03 8.10 -13.95
CA GLY A 66 -4.33 8.59 -12.60
C GLY A 66 -5.52 7.89 -11.95
N VAL A 67 -6.59 7.65 -12.70
CA VAL A 67 -7.78 6.93 -12.22
C VAL A 67 -7.52 5.44 -12.01
N ALA A 68 -6.76 4.80 -12.91
CA ALA A 68 -6.40 3.39 -12.80
C ALA A 68 -5.60 3.10 -11.52
N TRP A 69 -4.82 4.06 -11.04
CA TRP A 69 -4.08 3.93 -9.78
C TRP A 69 -4.95 4.01 -8.51
N ALA A 70 -6.13 4.61 -8.60
CA ALA A 70 -7.03 4.75 -7.44
C ALA A 70 -7.52 3.38 -6.93
N TRP A 71 -7.67 2.39 -7.80
CA TRP A 71 -8.10 1.03 -7.44
C TRP A 71 -7.07 0.27 -6.59
N PRO A 72 -5.80 0.11 -7.02
CA PRO A 72 -4.78 -0.57 -6.23
C PRO A 72 -4.47 0.19 -4.94
N ALA A 73 -4.46 1.54 -4.96
CA ALA A 73 -4.28 2.34 -3.75
C ALA A 73 -5.40 2.08 -2.72
N ARG A 74 -6.66 2.02 -3.17
CA ARG A 74 -7.79 1.66 -2.33
C ARG A 74 -7.66 0.23 -1.78
N TRP A 75 -7.25 -0.72 -2.61
CA TRP A 75 -7.06 -2.12 -2.19
C TRP A 75 -5.97 -2.27 -1.13
N LEU A 76 -4.85 -1.55 -1.27
CA LEU A 76 -3.76 -1.47 -0.29
C LEU A 76 -4.20 -0.86 1.04
N MET A 77 -5.02 0.19 1.01
CA MET A 77 -5.58 0.78 2.23
C MET A 77 -6.49 -0.20 2.98
N PHE A 78 -7.39 -0.90 2.28
CA PHE A 78 -8.26 -1.90 2.91
C PHE A 78 -7.45 -3.10 3.46
N TRP A 79 -6.43 -3.55 2.72
CA TRP A 79 -5.57 -4.63 3.16
C TRP A 79 -4.70 -4.24 4.37
N GLY A 80 -4.12 -3.04 4.35
CA GLY A 80 -3.32 -2.48 5.46
C GLY A 80 -4.15 -2.21 6.72
N ALA A 81 -5.42 -1.82 6.57
CA ALA A 81 -6.36 -1.69 7.67
C ALA A 81 -6.80 -3.03 8.29
N GLY A 82 -6.47 -4.16 7.64
CA GLY A 82 -6.82 -5.50 8.13
C GLY A 82 -8.29 -5.85 7.99
N GLN A 83 -9.06 -5.06 7.23
CA GLN A 83 -10.47 -5.31 6.98
C GLN A 83 -10.59 -6.26 5.78
N ARG A 84 -10.87 -7.54 6.07
CA ARG A 84 -11.34 -8.49 5.05
C ARG A 84 -12.77 -8.17 4.65
#